data_AF-A0A5J5VQN4-F1
#
_entry.id   AF-A0A5J5VQN4-F1
#
_cell.length_a   1.000
_cell.length_b   1.000
_cell.length_c   1.000
_cell.angle_alpha   90.00
_cell.angle_beta   90.00
_cell.angle_gamma   90.00
#
_symmetry.space_group_name_H-M   'P 1'
#
loop_
_entity.id
_entity.type
_entity.pdbx_description
1 polymer ?
#
loop_
_entity_poly.entity_id
_entity_poly.type
_entity_poly.pdbx_seq_one_letter_code
_entity_poly.pdbx_strand_id
1 'polypeptide(L)'
;MAQMAQMVCGSCRQLLSYPEGTRQAKCSCCETVNFVLEAHQVGLVRCDSCALLLMYPYGSSSVKCSSCLSVTEIGEHNRRPPWSVQ
;
A
#
# COMPACT_ATOMS: atom_id res chain seq x y z
N MET A 1 -7.85 -27.04 -2.23
CA MET A 1 -6.46 -26.59 -1.97
C MET A 1 -6.51 -25.07 -1.89
N ALA A 2 -5.94 -24.45 -0.85
CA ALA A 2 -5.91 -22.99 -0.77
C ALA A 2 -4.85 -22.47 -1.76
N GLN A 3 -5.25 -21.51 -2.60
CA GLN A 3 -4.33 -20.86 -3.52
C GLN A 3 -3.42 -19.91 -2.73
N MET A 4 -2.14 -19.87 -3.09
CA MET A 4 -1.12 -19.07 -2.40
C MET A 4 -0.79 -17.86 -3.25
N ALA A 5 -0.71 -16.70 -2.61
CA ALA A 5 -0.22 -15.46 -3.19
C ALA A 5 1.11 -15.06 -2.55
N GLN A 6 1.75 -14.04 -3.12
CA GLN A 6 3.03 -13.54 -2.66
C GLN A 6 3.00 -12.02 -2.47
N MET A 7 3.83 -11.53 -1.55
CA MET A 7 4.08 -10.10 -1.38
C MET A 7 5.50 -9.87 -0.84
N VAL A 8 5.97 -8.63 -0.92
CA VAL A 8 7.22 -8.19 -0.30
C VAL A 8 6.92 -7.53 1.04
N CYS A 9 7.66 -7.88 2.08
CA CYS A 9 7.52 -7.26 3.40
C CYS A 9 7.84 -5.76 3.33
N GLY A 10 6.94 -4.92 3.83
CA GLY A 10 7.14 -3.47 3.88
C GLY A 10 8.28 -3.02 4.79
N SER A 11 8.78 -3.89 5.68
CA SER A 11 9.87 -3.60 6.61
C SER A 11 11.20 -4.19 6.15
N CYS A 12 11.33 -5.53 6.13
CA CYS A 12 12.60 -6.20 5.80
C CYS A 12 12.78 -6.55 4.32
N ARG A 13 11.81 -6.23 3.45
CA ARG A 13 11.83 -6.52 2.00
C ARG A 13 11.94 -8.00 1.62
N GLN A 14 11.70 -8.92 2.55
CA GLN A 14 11.64 -10.36 2.25
C GLN A 14 10.35 -10.72 1.51
N LEU A 15 10.44 -11.65 0.56
CA LEU A 15 9.28 -12.22 -0.12
C LEU A 15 8.55 -13.18 0.84
N LEU A 16 7.24 -13.03 0.94
CA LEU A 16 6.39 -13.85 1.80
C LEU A 16 5.31 -14.51 0.96
N SER A 17 4.99 -15.76 1.30
CA SER A 17 3.82 -16.46 0.76
C SER A 17 2.71 -16.50 1.80
N TYR A 18 1.47 -16.32 1.36
CA TYR A 18 0.28 -16.35 2.22
C TYR A 18 -0.92 -16.91 1.45
N PRO A 19 -1.94 -17.48 2.13
CA PRO A 19 -3.16 -17.93 1.47
C PRO A 19 -3.93 -16.75 0.88
N GLU A 20 -4.44 -16.86 -0.34
CA GLU A 20 -5.31 -15.84 -0.93
C GLU A 20 -6.52 -15.52 -0.04
N GLY A 21 -6.95 -14.27 -0.06
CA GLY A 21 -8.00 -13.75 0.83
C GLY A 21 -7.54 -13.41 2.25
N THR A 22 -6.26 -13.62 2.58
CA THR A 22 -5.65 -13.14 3.83
C THR A 22 -5.63 -11.61 3.83
N ARG A 23 -6.11 -10.97 4.92
CA ARG A 23 -6.06 -9.50 5.07
C ARG A 23 -4.75 -9.00 5.64
N GLN A 24 -4.05 -9.84 6.40
CA GLN A 24 -2.82 -9.49 7.10
C GLN A 24 -1.85 -10.67 7.07
N ALA A 25 -0.61 -10.43 6.64
CA ALA A 25 0.45 -11.42 6.58
C ALA A 25 1.59 -11.04 7.55
N LYS A 26 1.82 -11.87 8.58
CA LYS A 26 2.97 -11.71 9.48
C LYS A 26 4.24 -12.17 8.80
N CYS A 27 5.28 -11.33 8.82
CA CYS A 27 6.58 -11.70 8.29
C CYS A 27 7.27 -12.71 9.18
N SER A 28 7.67 -13.86 8.63
CA SER A 28 8.44 -14.87 9.35
C SER A 28 9.87 -14.42 9.68
N CYS A 29 10.42 -13.47 8.92
CA CYS A 29 11.78 -12.97 9.12
C CYS A 29 11.88 -11.86 10.17
N CYS A 30 10.98 -10.88 10.15
CA CYS A 30 11.06 -9.69 11.02
C CYS A 30 9.81 -9.44 11.86
N GLU A 31 8.86 -10.38 11.86
CA GLU A 31 7.61 -10.34 12.62
C GLU A 31 6.64 -9.20 12.30
N THR A 32 7.00 -8.30 11.38
CA THR A 32 6.15 -7.20 10.94
C THR A 32 4.85 -7.75 10.33
N VAL A 33 3.71 -7.26 10.79
CA VAL A 33 2.40 -7.54 10.20
C VAL A 33 2.19 -6.62 9.01
N ASN A 34 2.02 -7.19 7.82
CA ASN A 34 1.79 -6.46 6.58
C ASN A 34 0.31 -6.54 6.23
N PHE A 35 -0.28 -5.41 5.82
CA PHE A 35 -1.62 -5.42 5.25
C PHE A 35 -1.56 -5.91 3.81
N VAL A 36 -2.40 -6.89 3.49
CA VAL A 36 -2.62 -7.35 2.12
C VAL A 36 -3.79 -6.55 1.58
N LEU A 37 -3.53 -5.73 0.57
CA LEU A 37 -4.52 -4.86 -0.05
C LEU A 37 -4.77 -5.33 -1.47
N GLU A 38 -6.04 -5.54 -1.79
CA GLU A 38 -6.48 -5.75 -3.16
C GLU A 38 -6.43 -4.45 -3.96
N ALA A 39 -6.41 -4.53 -5.30
CA ALA A 39 -6.33 -3.38 -6.19
C ALA A 39 -7.40 -2.29 -5.90
N HIS A 40 -8.61 -2.70 -5.53
CA HIS A 40 -9.70 -1.77 -5.20
C HIS A 40 -9.55 -1.10 -3.82
N GLN A 41 -8.65 -1.60 -2.98
CA GLN A 41 -8.34 -1.08 -1.65
C GLN A 41 -7.11 -0.18 -1.65
N VAL A 42 -6.53 0.10 -2.82
CA VAL A 42 -5.38 0.97 -2.98
C VAL A 42 -5.79 2.25 -3.72
N GLY A 43 -5.65 3.37 -3.02
CA GLY A 43 -5.76 4.70 -3.59
C GLY A 43 -4.43 5.21 -4.12
N LEU A 44 -4.51 6.22 -4.99
CA LEU A 44 -3.37 6.91 -5.58
C LEU A 44 -3.47 8.42 -5.32
N VAL A 45 -2.37 9.05 -4.93
CA VAL A 45 -2.31 10.51 -4.69
C VAL A 45 -0.96 11.05 -5.15
N ARG A 46 -0.94 12.27 -5.70
CA ARG A 46 0.34 12.96 -5.98
C ARG A 46 0.81 13.69 -4.74
N CYS A 47 2.07 13.49 -4.35
CA CYS A 47 2.69 14.27 -3.29
C CYS A 47 2.75 15.75 -3.68
N ASP A 48 2.30 16.64 -2.78
CA ASP A 48 2.22 18.07 -3.07
C ASP A 48 3.60 18.74 -3.19
N SER A 49 4.63 18.15 -2.57
CA SER A 49 5.99 18.69 -2.57
C SER A 49 6.84 18.23 -3.76
N CYS A 50 6.79 16.95 -4.11
CA CYS A 50 7.67 16.37 -5.14
C CYS A 50 6.91 15.75 -6.33
N ALA A 51 5.58 15.86 -6.37
CA ALA A 51 4.70 15.30 -7.40
C ALA A 51 4.78 13.76 -7.58
N LEU A 52 5.55 13.05 -6.76
CA LEU A 52 5.64 11.60 -6.78
C LEU A 52 4.26 10.98 -6.57
N LEU A 53 3.93 9.99 -7.39
CA LEU A 53 2.70 9.22 -7.23
C LEU A 53 2.86 8.23 -6.07
N LEU A 54 2.03 8.38 -5.06
CA LEU A 54 2.03 7.54 -3.85
C LEU A 54 0.82 6.61 -3.86
N MET A 55 1.06 5.36 -3.49
CA MET A 55 0.01 4.38 -3.18
C MET A 55 -0.32 4.48 -1.69
N TYR A 56 -1.60 4.37 -1.34
CA TYR A 56 -2.04 4.41 0.05
C TYR A 56 -3.29 3.54 0.26
N PRO A 57 -3.57 3.06 1.49
CA PRO A 57 -4.79 2.34 1.79
C PRO A 57 -6.02 3.23 1.57
N TYR A 58 -6.97 2.78 0.75
CA TYR A 58 -8.16 3.56 0.43
C TYR A 58 -8.92 3.99 1.69
N GLY A 59 -9.34 5.27 1.74
CA GLY A 59 -9.98 5.87 2.91
C GLY A 59 -9.01 6.55 3.91
N SER A 60 -7.70 6.45 3.73
CA SER A 60 -6.74 7.26 4.49
C SER A 60 -6.95 8.76 4.22
N SER A 61 -6.82 9.60 5.24
CA SER A 61 -6.90 11.07 5.11
C SER A 61 -5.59 11.70 4.65
N SER A 62 -4.45 11.05 4.92
CA SER A 62 -3.14 11.53 4.49
C SER A 62 -2.13 10.40 4.29
N VAL A 63 -1.02 10.71 3.62
CA VAL A 63 0.10 9.78 3.39
C VAL A 63 1.43 10.51 3.49
N LYS A 64 2.42 9.88 4.11
CA LYS A 64 3.80 10.38 4.14
C LYS A 64 4.54 9.93 2.88
N CYS A 65 5.12 10.88 2.15
CA CYS A 65 5.91 10.59 0.96
C CYS A 65 7.20 9.84 1.32
N SER A 66 7.45 8.70 0.69
CA SER A 66 8.67 7.91 0.89
C SER A 66 9.92 8.59 0.33
N SER A 67 9.76 9.51 -0.62
CA SER A 67 10.88 10.20 -1.27
C SER A 67 11.28 11.51 -0.59
N CYS A 68 10.32 12.38 -0.25
CA CYS A 68 10.61 13.70 0.32
C CYS A 68 10.17 13.86 1.78
N LEU A 69 9.56 12.82 2.37
CA LEU A 69 9.11 12.77 3.77
C LEU A 69 7.99 13.76 4.15
N SER A 70 7.55 14.62 3.23
CA SER A 70 6.37 15.48 3.40
C SER A 70 5.10 14.64 3.59
N VAL A 71 4.20 15.12 4.44
CA VAL A 71 2.85 14.57 4.57
C VAL A 71 1.95 15.27 3.57
N THR A 72 1.22 14.49 2.78
CA THR A 72 0.23 14.96 1.81
C THR A 72 -1.16 14.58 2.30
N GLU A 73 -2.02 15.57 2.49
CA GLU A 73 -3.44 15.37 2.74
C GLU A 73 -4.14 14.92 1.45
N ILE A 74 -5.04 13.95 1.57
CA ILE A 74 -5.73 13.35 0.44
C ILE A 74 -7.05 14.09 0.24
N GLY A 75 -7.11 14.91 -0.80
CA GLY A 75 -8.29 15.66 -1.21
C GLY A 75 -8.73 15.32 -2.63
N GLU A 76 -9.90 15.81 -3.04
CA GLU A 76 -10.42 15.57 -4.40
C GLU A 76 -9.49 16.10 -5.51
N HIS A 77 -8.69 17.12 -5.22
CA HIS A 77 -7.80 17.78 -6.18
C HIS A 77 -6.51 17.00 -6.50
N ASN A 78 -6.02 16.17 -5.58
CA ASN A 78 -4.76 15.42 -5.74
C ASN A 78 -4.96 13.89 -5.74
N ARG A 79 -6.16 13.43 -5.38
CA ARG A 79 -6.56 12.02 -5.46
C ARG A 79 -6.75 11.58 -6.90
N ARG A 80 -6.29 10.38 -7.20
CA ARG A 80 -6.44 9.70 -8.49
C ARG A 80 -7.42 8.53 -8.39
N PRO A 81 -7.91 8.03 -9.55
CA PRO A 81 -8.71 6.82 -9.58
C PRO A 81 -8.01 5.65 -8.85
N PRO A 82 -8.76 4.74 -8.21
CA PRO A 82 -8.18 3.57 -7.56
C PRO A 82 -7.32 2.73 -8.51
N TRP A 83 -6.38 1.97 -7.96
CA TRP A 83 -5.49 1.12 -8.77
C TRP A 83 -6.25 0.11 -9.66
N SER A 84 -7.42 -0.35 -9.21
CA SER A 84 -8.25 -1.30 -9.96
C SER A 84 -8.81 -0.77 -11.29
N VAL A 85 -8.78 0.54 -11.53
CA VAL A 85 -9.32 1.16 -12.76
C VAL A 85 -8.24 1.83 -13.63
N GLN A 86 -6.97 1.59 -13.30
CA GLN A 86 -5.84 2.10 -14.07
C GLN A 86 -5.50 1.18 -15.24
#